data_AF-A0A9P7ZDG0-F1
#
_entry.id   AF-A0A9P7ZDG0-F1
#
_cell.length_a   1.000
_cell.length_b   1.000
_cell.length_c   1.000
_cell.angle_alpha   90.00
_cell.angle_beta   90.00
_cell.angle_gamma   90.00
#
_symmetry.space_group_name_H-M   'P 1'
#
loop_
_entity.id
_entity.type
_entity.pdbx_description
1 polymer ?
#
loop_
_entity_poly.entity_id
_entity_poly.type
_entity_poly.pdbx_seq_one_letter_code
_entity_poly.pdbx_strand_id
1 'polypeptide(L)'
;MDLSQADSSDMPEDPADIETFPDVWFYPEQLRDGLEVPDLSEETIQEALACAYEYPRSVIPEWKDNAKYIAFTKTIIIAVVAEFRGDLVPQDGSSIFLGYDLEGLLDSLFSSDTELRAAISREFRAFLLLSVEKSSKRLDSELFRRYLCALTESPQTWFRLRDCDALVRYTIASALSCNESVDVIFSEEQWRLIGELCCTLYDAVAFHKHRAEGETNSTFGYFDAHTRVKSFQLYRMVLWAIDVPWATNPAKRCVVNFLRFFGGPLHMMTRRYRFVEDGLRIGKPETEQVVELTRANFKLWNRVEETVAQLKYDGQYADFVAQSDKLMFDGFCDLLQRSGSRECANCTFIVTGTTKDIRQFGGIQLCPSEYL
;
A
#
# COMPACT_ATOMS: atom_id res chain seq x y z
N MET A 1 -40.80 14.69 24.67
CA MET A 1 -40.54 13.34 24.12
C MET A 1 -39.17 12.97 24.60
N ASP A 2 -39.15 12.01 25.52
CA ASP A 2 -37.96 11.54 26.21
C ASP A 2 -37.22 10.58 25.27
N LEU A 3 -35.96 10.88 24.94
CA LEU A 3 -35.13 10.09 24.02
C LEU A 3 -34.23 9.09 24.77
N SER A 4 -34.53 8.81 26.05
CA SER A 4 -33.73 7.92 26.90
C SER A 4 -34.12 6.43 26.85
N GLN A 5 -34.90 6.02 25.84
CA GLN A 5 -35.24 4.61 25.60
C GLN A 5 -35.23 4.32 24.09
N ALA A 6 -34.06 4.42 23.48
CA ALA A 6 -33.79 3.61 22.30
C ALA A 6 -33.29 2.26 22.84
N ASP A 7 -34.15 1.25 22.76
CA ASP A 7 -33.84 -0.14 23.09
C ASP A 7 -32.51 -0.55 22.45
N SER A 8 -31.55 -0.94 23.28
CA SER A 8 -30.25 -1.44 22.84
C SER A 8 -30.31 -2.89 22.36
N SER A 9 -31.49 -3.39 21.97
CA SER A 9 -31.74 -4.80 21.63
C SER A 9 -31.88 -5.07 20.13
N ASP A 10 -31.87 -4.05 19.27
CA ASP A 10 -32.01 -4.21 17.81
C ASP A 10 -30.69 -3.95 17.03
N MET A 11 -29.55 -4.18 17.68
CA MET A 11 -28.32 -4.41 16.92
C MET A 11 -28.34 -5.87 16.47
N PRO A 12 -28.29 -6.17 15.16
CA PRO A 12 -28.24 -7.56 14.71
C PRO A 12 -27.14 -8.30 15.46
N GLU A 13 -27.53 -9.42 16.07
CA GLU A 13 -26.64 -10.46 16.56
C GLU A 13 -25.64 -10.84 15.45
N ASP A 14 -24.46 -11.31 15.87
CA ASP A 14 -23.32 -11.82 15.11
C ASP A 14 -23.40 -11.83 13.55
N PRO A 15 -22.36 -11.42 12.80
CA PRO A 15 -22.33 -11.47 11.32
C PRO A 15 -22.50 -12.86 10.68
N ALA A 16 -22.74 -13.90 11.49
CA ALA A 16 -22.78 -15.30 11.10
C ALA A 16 -23.99 -15.68 10.21
N ASP A 17 -25.04 -14.84 10.13
CA ASP A 17 -26.26 -15.16 9.37
C ASP A 17 -26.44 -14.37 8.05
N ILE A 18 -25.40 -13.69 7.56
CA ILE A 18 -25.44 -13.15 6.20
C ILE A 18 -25.24 -14.32 5.23
N GLU A 19 -26.29 -14.68 4.49
CA GLU A 19 -26.24 -15.64 3.40
C GLU A 19 -25.09 -15.25 2.44
N THR A 20 -24.01 -16.03 2.45
CA THR A 20 -22.82 -15.75 1.64
C THR A 20 -23.10 -16.21 0.22
N PHE A 21 -23.20 -15.27 -0.71
CA PHE A 21 -23.22 -15.57 -2.13
C PHE A 21 -21.88 -16.19 -2.54
N PRO A 22 -21.87 -17.17 -3.48
CA PRO A 22 -20.63 -17.70 -4.01
C PRO A 22 -19.83 -16.59 -4.69
N ASP A 23 -18.51 -16.63 -4.52
CA ASP A 23 -17.63 -15.63 -5.10
C ASP A 23 -17.62 -15.71 -6.63
N VAL A 24 -17.77 -14.55 -7.26
CA VAL A 24 -17.67 -14.40 -8.72
C VAL A 24 -16.57 -13.39 -9.00
N TRP A 25 -15.58 -13.83 -9.78
CA TRP A 25 -14.39 -13.04 -10.07
C TRP A 25 -14.52 -12.29 -11.40
N PHE A 26 -14.28 -10.99 -11.38
CA PHE A 26 -14.41 -10.13 -12.56
C PHE A 26 -13.06 -9.52 -12.91
N TYR A 27 -12.44 -10.01 -13.98
CA TYR A 27 -11.22 -9.43 -14.56
C TYR A 27 -11.11 -9.78 -16.06
N PRO A 28 -10.37 -9.00 -16.87
CA PRO A 28 -10.11 -9.32 -18.27
C PRO A 28 -9.22 -10.56 -18.41
N GLU A 29 -9.53 -11.44 -19.36
CA GLU A 29 -8.76 -12.67 -19.61
C GLU A 29 -7.28 -12.40 -19.92
N GLN A 30 -6.95 -11.24 -20.51
CA GLN A 30 -5.58 -10.84 -20.81
C GLN A 30 -4.67 -10.74 -19.57
N LEU A 31 -5.25 -10.64 -18.38
CA LEU A 31 -4.52 -10.69 -17.11
C LEU A 31 -4.08 -12.10 -16.71
N ARG A 32 -4.41 -13.14 -17.49
CA ARG A 32 -3.85 -14.49 -17.29
C ARG A 32 -2.68 -14.79 -18.23
N ASP A 33 -2.55 -14.02 -19.30
CA ASP A 33 -1.54 -14.27 -20.34
C ASP A 33 -0.12 -14.12 -19.78
N GLY A 34 0.60 -15.24 -19.66
CA GLY A 34 1.95 -15.31 -19.13
C GLY A 34 2.04 -15.39 -17.60
N LEU A 35 0.92 -15.57 -16.89
CA LEU A 35 0.93 -15.77 -15.44
C LEU A 35 1.39 -17.19 -15.10
N GLU A 36 2.46 -17.31 -14.33
CA GLU A 36 3.03 -18.57 -13.85
C GLU A 36 3.25 -18.50 -12.35
N VAL A 37 2.34 -19.11 -11.56
CA VAL A 37 2.44 -19.14 -10.09
C VAL A 37 2.11 -20.54 -9.55
N PRO A 38 3.05 -21.50 -9.65
CA PRO A 38 2.77 -22.90 -9.30
C PRO A 38 2.50 -23.11 -7.79
N ASP A 39 2.95 -22.19 -6.93
CA ASP A 39 2.84 -22.29 -5.47
C ASP A 39 1.58 -21.65 -4.89
N LEU A 40 0.65 -21.18 -5.73
CA LEU A 40 -0.67 -20.67 -5.34
C LEU A 40 -1.78 -21.57 -5.86
N SER A 41 -2.88 -21.68 -5.08
CA SER A 41 -4.08 -22.35 -5.56
C SER A 41 -4.77 -21.53 -6.65
N GLU A 42 -5.53 -22.18 -7.52
CA GLU A 42 -6.30 -21.49 -8.56
C GLU A 42 -7.29 -20.47 -7.97
N GLU A 43 -7.87 -20.76 -6.80
CA GLU A 43 -8.75 -19.83 -6.08
C GLU A 43 -7.99 -18.56 -5.65
N THR A 44 -6.80 -18.70 -5.06
CA THR A 44 -5.95 -17.57 -4.69
C THR A 44 -5.49 -16.76 -5.92
N ILE A 45 -5.21 -17.43 -7.03
CA ILE A 45 -4.88 -16.77 -8.31
C ILE A 45 -6.07 -15.93 -8.79
N GLN A 46 -7.28 -16.50 -8.78
CA GLN A 46 -8.50 -15.78 -9.18
C GLN A 46 -8.78 -14.57 -8.30
N GLU A 47 -8.63 -14.73 -6.98
CA GLU A 47 -8.80 -13.62 -6.04
C GLU A 47 -7.73 -12.53 -6.26
N ALA A 48 -6.47 -12.91 -6.49
CA ALA A 48 -5.39 -11.95 -6.76
C ALA A 48 -5.64 -11.16 -8.06
N LEU A 49 -6.07 -11.83 -9.12
CA LEU A 49 -6.44 -11.18 -10.39
C LEU A 49 -7.62 -10.23 -10.22
N ALA A 50 -8.67 -10.66 -9.54
CA ALA A 50 -9.85 -9.83 -9.30
C ALA A 50 -9.51 -8.61 -8.43
N CYS A 51 -8.85 -8.83 -7.29
CA CYS A 51 -8.44 -7.75 -6.38
C CYS A 51 -7.52 -6.75 -7.09
N ALA A 52 -6.55 -7.24 -7.87
CA ALA A 52 -5.64 -6.40 -8.62
C ALA A 52 -6.34 -5.64 -9.75
N TYR A 53 -7.46 -6.11 -10.29
CA TYR A 53 -8.25 -5.38 -11.28
C TYR A 53 -9.23 -4.37 -10.66
N GLU A 54 -9.78 -4.70 -9.48
CA GLU A 54 -10.65 -3.81 -8.69
C GLU A 54 -9.96 -2.50 -8.29
N TYR A 55 -8.65 -2.52 -8.04
CA TYR A 55 -7.89 -1.31 -7.70
C TYR A 55 -7.77 -0.33 -8.89
N PRO A 56 -7.14 -0.67 -10.04
CA PRO A 56 -7.03 0.20 -11.20
C PRO A 56 -8.38 0.71 -11.69
N ARG A 57 -9.41 -0.13 -11.74
CA ARG A 57 -10.73 0.31 -12.22
C ARG A 57 -11.40 1.32 -11.31
N SER A 58 -11.04 1.34 -10.02
CA SER A 58 -11.55 2.31 -9.06
C SER A 58 -10.81 3.64 -9.20
N VAL A 59 -9.48 3.62 -9.29
CA VAL A 59 -8.66 4.84 -9.24
C VAL A 59 -8.32 5.42 -10.63
N ILE A 60 -8.44 4.63 -11.69
CA ILE A 60 -8.31 5.00 -13.11
C ILE A 60 -9.56 4.48 -13.87
N PRO A 61 -10.75 5.08 -13.62
CA PRO A 61 -11.99 4.60 -14.22
C PRO A 61 -12.11 4.91 -15.72
N GLU A 62 -11.24 5.76 -16.25
CA GLU A 62 -11.18 6.16 -17.67
C GLU A 62 -9.74 5.99 -18.18
N TRP A 63 -9.58 5.35 -19.35
CA TRP A 63 -8.30 5.24 -20.06
C TRP A 63 -8.52 5.30 -21.57
N LYS A 64 -7.49 5.67 -22.31
CA LYS A 64 -7.47 5.70 -23.78
C LYS A 64 -6.68 4.55 -24.38
N ASP A 65 -5.56 4.20 -23.74
CA ASP A 65 -4.69 3.12 -24.19
C ASP A 65 -4.93 1.86 -23.34
N ASN A 66 -5.62 0.89 -23.94
CA ASN A 66 -5.94 -0.36 -23.27
C ASN A 66 -4.71 -1.24 -23.01
N ALA A 67 -3.69 -1.19 -23.87
CA ALA A 67 -2.48 -1.98 -23.68
C ALA A 67 -1.70 -1.50 -22.46
N LYS A 68 -1.56 -0.17 -22.31
CA LYS A 68 -0.99 0.44 -21.11
C LYS A 68 -1.79 0.12 -19.85
N TYR A 69 -3.12 0.18 -19.92
CA TYR A 69 -3.98 -0.13 -18.78
C TYR A 69 -3.84 -1.59 -18.33
N ILE A 70 -3.77 -2.54 -19.26
CA ILE A 70 -3.49 -3.95 -18.96
C ILE A 70 -2.07 -4.13 -18.40
N ALA A 71 -1.06 -3.46 -18.96
CA ALA A 71 0.31 -3.52 -18.45
C ALA A 71 0.41 -3.02 -17.00
N PHE A 72 -0.20 -1.86 -16.71
CA PHE A 72 -0.32 -1.34 -15.35
C PHE A 72 -1.01 -2.34 -14.42
N THR A 73 -2.14 -2.90 -14.85
CA THR A 73 -2.86 -3.89 -14.03
C THR A 73 -2.01 -5.13 -13.73
N LYS A 74 -1.20 -5.60 -14.68
CA LYS A 74 -0.23 -6.69 -14.45
C LYS A 74 0.84 -6.29 -13.42
N THR A 75 1.31 -5.05 -13.42
CA THR A 75 2.18 -4.58 -12.33
C THR A 75 1.47 -4.55 -10.97
N ILE A 76 0.18 -4.22 -10.92
CA ILE A 76 -0.61 -4.30 -9.68
C ILE A 76 -0.81 -5.75 -9.21
N ILE A 77 -0.93 -6.72 -10.13
CA ILE A 77 -0.94 -8.15 -9.76
C ILE A 77 0.37 -8.52 -9.06
N ILE A 78 1.52 -8.14 -9.63
CA ILE A 78 2.83 -8.35 -9.00
C ILE A 78 2.87 -7.68 -7.61
N ALA A 79 2.37 -6.44 -7.51
CA ALA A 79 2.35 -5.70 -6.25
C ALA A 79 1.50 -6.39 -5.17
N VAL A 80 0.27 -6.80 -5.50
CA VAL A 80 -0.62 -7.52 -4.59
C VAL A 80 0.06 -8.79 -4.09
N VAL A 81 0.63 -9.59 -4.99
CA VAL A 81 1.33 -10.83 -4.58
C VAL A 81 2.56 -10.54 -3.74
N ALA A 82 3.36 -9.52 -4.07
CA ALA A 82 4.49 -9.12 -3.26
C ALA A 82 4.08 -8.68 -1.84
N GLU A 83 2.90 -8.09 -1.66
CA GLU A 83 2.40 -7.67 -0.35
C GLU A 83 1.92 -8.83 0.54
N PHE A 84 1.47 -9.96 -0.01
CA PHE A 84 0.97 -11.09 0.79
C PHE A 84 1.89 -12.34 0.77
N ARG A 85 2.68 -12.53 -0.29
CA ARG A 85 3.61 -13.65 -0.52
C ARG A 85 4.89 -13.17 -1.21
N GLY A 86 5.61 -12.26 -0.56
CA GLY A 86 6.89 -11.77 -1.06
C GLY A 86 7.96 -12.85 -1.25
N ASP A 87 7.80 -14.01 -0.62
CA ASP A 87 8.66 -15.18 -0.84
C ASP A 87 8.56 -15.75 -2.26
N LEU A 88 7.51 -15.42 -3.00
CA LEU A 88 7.33 -15.79 -4.41
C LEU A 88 8.00 -14.80 -5.38
N VAL A 89 8.52 -13.69 -4.86
CA VAL A 89 9.22 -12.69 -5.68
C VAL A 89 10.69 -13.11 -5.86
N PRO A 90 11.20 -13.15 -7.11
CA PRO A 90 12.58 -13.58 -7.36
C PRO A 90 13.62 -12.74 -6.64
N GLN A 91 14.63 -13.40 -6.08
CA GLN A 91 15.77 -12.76 -5.39
C GLN A 91 17.06 -12.77 -6.22
N ASP A 92 17.03 -13.40 -7.40
CA ASP A 92 18.16 -13.59 -8.30
C ASP A 92 18.39 -12.39 -9.24
N GLY A 93 17.63 -11.31 -9.06
CA GLY A 93 17.67 -10.13 -9.93
C GLY A 93 16.96 -10.32 -11.27
N SER A 94 16.21 -11.43 -11.44
CA SER A 94 15.35 -11.66 -12.59
C SER A 94 14.32 -10.54 -12.77
N SER A 95 13.98 -10.22 -14.03
CA SER A 95 12.85 -9.36 -14.36
C SER A 95 11.53 -10.14 -14.48
N ILE A 96 11.56 -11.47 -14.34
CA ILE A 96 10.36 -12.31 -14.47
C ILE A 96 9.70 -12.51 -13.11
N PHE A 97 8.60 -11.81 -12.87
CA PHE A 97 7.80 -11.88 -11.66
C PHE A 97 6.49 -12.59 -11.98
N LEU A 98 6.25 -13.77 -11.37
CA LEU A 98 5.02 -14.53 -11.60
C LEU A 98 4.80 -14.88 -13.08
N GLY A 99 5.88 -15.10 -13.84
CA GLY A 99 5.85 -15.29 -15.29
C GLY A 99 5.78 -14.00 -16.13
N TYR A 100 5.49 -12.85 -15.52
CA TYR A 100 5.50 -11.56 -16.20
C TYR A 100 6.89 -10.94 -16.28
N ASP A 101 7.28 -10.47 -17.47
CA ASP A 101 8.46 -9.63 -17.62
C ASP A 101 8.18 -8.20 -17.14
N LEU A 102 8.60 -7.88 -15.92
CA LEU A 102 8.41 -6.58 -15.28
C LEU A 102 9.02 -5.45 -16.11
N GLU A 103 10.20 -5.65 -16.71
CA GLU A 103 10.82 -4.63 -17.54
C GLU A 103 9.93 -4.38 -18.76
N GLY A 104 9.57 -5.43 -19.52
CA GLY A 104 8.65 -5.32 -20.65
C GLY A 104 7.29 -4.67 -20.31
N LEU A 105 6.75 -4.89 -19.11
CA LEU A 105 5.55 -4.21 -18.63
C LEU A 105 5.78 -2.71 -18.42
N LEU A 106 6.88 -2.33 -17.78
CA LEU A 106 7.26 -0.93 -17.55
C LEU A 106 7.61 -0.21 -18.88
N ASP A 107 8.20 -0.91 -19.86
CA ASP A 107 8.42 -0.44 -21.24
C ASP A 107 7.11 -0.10 -21.92
N SER A 108 6.17 -1.03 -21.86
CA SER A 108 4.85 -0.87 -22.44
C SER A 108 4.09 0.29 -21.79
N LEU A 109 4.20 0.43 -20.47
CA LEU A 109 3.46 1.43 -19.70
C LEU A 109 3.95 2.85 -19.93
N PHE A 110 5.27 3.11 -19.88
CA PHE A 110 5.80 4.49 -19.92
C PHE A 110 6.38 4.92 -21.27
N SER A 111 6.37 4.05 -22.28
CA SER A 111 6.88 4.36 -23.62
C SER A 111 8.37 4.78 -23.57
N SER A 112 8.91 5.31 -24.67
CA SER A 112 10.33 5.67 -24.83
C SER A 112 10.76 6.98 -24.12
N ASP A 113 9.92 7.57 -23.24
CA ASP A 113 10.37 8.65 -22.35
C ASP A 113 11.30 8.06 -21.29
N THR A 114 12.60 8.08 -21.57
CA THR A 114 13.60 7.40 -20.77
C THR A 114 13.74 7.97 -19.36
N GLU A 115 13.47 9.26 -19.15
CA GLU A 115 13.63 9.90 -17.85
C GLU A 115 12.46 9.58 -16.92
N LEU A 116 11.23 9.82 -17.37
CA LEU A 116 10.02 9.49 -16.60
C LEU A 116 9.96 7.99 -16.33
N ARG A 117 10.21 7.17 -17.37
CA ARG A 117 10.28 5.71 -17.26
C ARG A 117 11.29 5.30 -16.20
N ALA A 118 12.52 5.81 -16.23
CA ALA A 118 13.55 5.41 -15.28
C ALA A 118 13.17 5.79 -13.85
N ALA A 119 12.69 7.02 -13.63
CA ALA A 119 12.28 7.48 -12.31
C ALA A 119 11.11 6.65 -11.74
N ILE A 120 10.03 6.47 -12.50
CA ILE A 120 8.83 5.75 -12.04
C ILE A 120 9.07 4.23 -11.94
N SER A 121 9.96 3.67 -12.77
CA SER A 121 10.39 2.28 -12.60
C SER A 121 11.16 2.08 -11.29
N ARG A 122 12.01 3.05 -10.89
CA ARG A 122 12.68 3.02 -9.58
C ARG A 122 11.69 3.12 -8.43
N GLU A 123 10.63 3.92 -8.54
CA GLU A 123 9.54 3.93 -7.54
C GLU A 123 8.92 2.54 -7.35
N PHE A 124 8.57 1.88 -8.46
CA PHE A 124 7.92 0.57 -8.38
C PHE A 124 8.85 -0.52 -7.84
N ARG A 125 10.13 -0.53 -8.26
CA ARG A 125 11.11 -1.48 -7.72
C ARG A 125 11.40 -1.22 -6.24
N ALA A 126 11.42 0.03 -5.80
CA ALA A 126 11.59 0.38 -4.38
C ALA A 126 10.41 -0.11 -3.53
N PHE A 127 9.18 0.03 -4.06
CA PHE A 127 7.99 -0.58 -3.45
C PHE A 127 8.15 -2.10 -3.34
N LEU A 128 8.48 -2.80 -4.44
CA LEU A 128 8.61 -4.26 -4.43
C LEU A 128 9.67 -4.71 -3.43
N LEU A 129 10.82 -4.04 -3.40
CA LEU A 129 11.91 -4.34 -2.47
C LEU A 129 11.42 -4.34 -1.02
N LEU A 130 10.64 -3.34 -0.62
CA LEU A 130 10.13 -3.20 0.75
C LEU A 130 8.95 -4.13 1.04
N SER A 131 8.00 -4.25 0.12
CA SER A 131 6.84 -5.15 0.26
C SER A 131 7.29 -6.59 0.44
N VAL A 132 8.33 -7.00 -0.27
CA VAL A 132 8.96 -8.30 -0.16
C VAL A 132 9.60 -8.51 1.21
N GLU A 133 10.34 -7.53 1.74
CA GLU A 133 10.89 -7.63 3.11
C GLU A 133 9.77 -7.78 4.17
N LYS A 134 8.68 -7.00 4.02
CA LYS A 134 7.51 -7.02 4.91
C LYS A 134 6.80 -8.38 4.93
N SER A 135 6.66 -9.03 3.77
CA SER A 135 5.82 -10.23 3.63
C SER A 135 6.61 -11.55 3.55
N SER A 136 7.93 -11.52 3.36
CA SER A 136 8.79 -12.73 3.21
C SER A 136 9.39 -13.26 4.51
N LYS A 137 8.85 -12.91 5.69
CA LYS A 137 9.41 -13.30 7.01
C LYS A 137 10.85 -12.81 7.27
N ARG A 138 11.28 -11.73 6.61
CA ARG A 138 12.62 -11.11 6.75
C ARG A 138 12.59 -9.82 7.57
N LEU A 139 11.75 -9.82 8.60
CA LEU A 139 11.47 -8.65 9.41
C LEU A 139 12.67 -8.18 10.26
N ASP A 140 13.73 -8.96 10.34
CA ASP A 140 14.99 -8.66 11.00
C ASP A 140 16.14 -8.31 10.03
N SER A 141 15.87 -8.20 8.72
CA SER A 141 16.89 -7.85 7.74
C SER A 141 17.46 -6.45 7.99
N GLU A 142 18.73 -6.26 7.63
CA GLU A 142 19.37 -4.94 7.77
C GLU A 142 18.65 -3.87 6.95
N LEU A 143 18.20 -4.23 5.74
CA LEU A 143 17.43 -3.34 4.87
C LEU A 143 16.14 -2.89 5.56
N PHE A 144 15.35 -3.84 6.07
CA PHE A 144 14.06 -3.53 6.68
C PHE A 144 14.22 -2.76 7.99
N ARG A 145 15.19 -3.13 8.84
CA ARG A 145 15.51 -2.37 10.05
C ARG A 145 15.87 -0.91 9.73
N ARG A 146 16.73 -0.68 8.74
CA ARG A 146 17.12 0.68 8.30
C ARG A 146 15.93 1.46 7.75
N TYR A 147 15.05 0.80 7.01
CA TYR A 147 13.81 1.38 6.52
C TYR A 147 12.89 1.82 7.66
N LEU A 148 12.68 0.98 8.67
CA LEU A 148 11.90 1.34 9.85
C LEU A 148 12.50 2.54 10.59
N CYS A 149 13.82 2.60 10.73
CA CYS A 149 14.50 3.78 11.29
C CYS A 149 14.21 5.04 10.46
N ALA A 150 14.31 4.93 9.14
CA ALA A 150 14.10 6.03 8.22
C ALA A 150 12.69 6.63 8.32
N LEU A 151 11.67 5.80 8.58
CA LEU A 151 10.30 6.28 8.80
C LEU A 151 10.20 7.29 9.96
N THR A 152 11.07 7.19 10.96
CA THR A 152 11.05 8.06 12.14
C THR A 152 11.91 9.32 12.03
N GLU A 153 12.62 9.52 10.91
CA GLU A 153 13.58 10.63 10.77
C GLU A 153 12.90 12.01 10.77
N SER A 154 11.81 12.15 10.01
CA SER A 154 11.02 13.38 9.94
C SER A 154 9.65 13.12 9.30
N PRO A 155 8.64 14.00 9.50
CA PRO A 155 7.36 13.91 8.78
C PRO A 155 7.52 13.92 7.25
N GLN A 156 8.47 14.71 6.73
CA GLN A 156 8.74 14.78 5.29
C GLN A 156 9.28 13.44 4.77
N THR A 157 10.19 12.82 5.52
CA THR A 157 10.72 11.48 5.20
C THR A 157 9.62 10.42 5.28
N TRP A 158 8.79 10.47 6.33
CA TRP A 158 7.64 9.57 6.50
C TRP A 158 6.74 9.58 5.27
N PHE A 159 6.27 10.75 4.85
CA PHE A 159 5.34 10.84 3.71
C PHE A 159 6.00 10.44 2.39
N ARG A 160 7.31 10.67 2.21
CA ARG A 160 8.01 10.22 0.99
C ARG A 160 8.10 8.69 0.91
N LEU A 161 8.39 8.03 2.03
CA LEU A 161 8.43 6.57 2.12
C LEU A 161 7.03 5.97 2.00
N ARG A 162 6.03 6.60 2.62
CA ARG A 162 4.64 6.16 2.56
C ARG A 162 4.02 6.36 1.17
N ASP A 163 4.37 7.43 0.45
CA ASP A 163 3.99 7.66 -0.96
C ASP A 163 4.47 6.51 -1.85
N CYS A 164 5.74 6.08 -1.70
CA CYS A 164 6.29 4.92 -2.41
C CYS A 164 5.58 3.62 -2.03
N ASP A 165 5.44 3.37 -0.72
CA ASP A 165 4.82 2.16 -0.16
C ASP A 165 3.34 2.04 -0.54
N ALA A 166 2.64 3.16 -0.71
CA ALA A 166 1.25 3.23 -1.13
C ALA A 166 1.08 3.35 -2.66
N LEU A 167 2.19 3.32 -3.42
CA LEU A 167 2.23 3.46 -4.88
C LEU A 167 1.52 4.71 -5.42
N VAL A 168 1.54 5.83 -4.68
CA VAL A 168 0.78 7.04 -5.04
C VAL A 168 1.33 7.67 -6.32
N ARG A 169 2.60 8.08 -6.33
CA ARG A 169 3.26 8.61 -7.55
C ARG A 169 3.20 7.64 -8.73
N TYR A 170 3.46 6.36 -8.47
CA TYR A 170 3.46 5.31 -9.50
C TYR A 170 2.08 5.19 -10.18
N THR A 171 1.01 5.14 -9.39
CA THR A 171 -0.35 5.01 -9.92
C THR A 171 -0.80 6.26 -10.67
N ILE A 172 -0.44 7.45 -10.19
CA ILE A 172 -0.74 8.70 -10.90
C ILE A 172 0.01 8.77 -12.24
N ALA A 173 1.29 8.43 -12.27
CA ALA A 173 2.07 8.38 -13.51
C ALA A 173 1.49 7.36 -14.50
N SER A 174 1.05 6.21 -14.01
CA SER A 174 0.37 5.19 -14.81
C SER A 174 -0.95 5.70 -15.37
N ALA A 175 -1.77 6.38 -14.56
CA ALA A 175 -3.02 6.99 -14.99
C ALA A 175 -2.82 8.02 -16.10
N LEU A 176 -1.81 8.87 -15.96
CA LEU A 176 -1.42 9.85 -16.98
C LEU A 176 -0.98 9.14 -18.27
N SER A 177 -0.17 8.08 -18.17
CA SER A 177 0.28 7.34 -19.36
C SER A 177 -0.87 6.62 -20.08
N CYS A 178 -1.76 5.95 -19.35
CA CYS A 178 -2.96 5.30 -19.88
C CYS A 178 -3.93 6.27 -20.57
N ASN A 179 -3.83 7.57 -20.27
CA ASN A 179 -4.66 8.64 -20.83
C ASN A 179 -3.89 9.57 -21.79
N GLU A 180 -2.68 9.18 -22.22
CA GLU A 180 -1.83 9.96 -23.15
C GLU A 180 -1.59 11.39 -22.64
N SER A 181 -1.42 11.54 -21.34
CA SER A 181 -1.32 12.83 -20.63
C SER A 181 0.03 12.99 -19.92
N VAL A 182 1.08 12.37 -20.45
CA VAL A 182 2.43 12.34 -19.85
C VAL A 182 3.11 13.71 -19.76
N ASP A 183 2.63 14.71 -20.52
CA ASP A 183 3.13 16.08 -20.48
C ASP A 183 2.79 16.82 -19.16
N VAL A 184 1.98 16.22 -18.28
CA VAL A 184 1.70 16.79 -16.96
C VAL A 184 2.89 16.57 -16.04
N ILE A 185 3.67 17.62 -15.86
CA ILE A 185 4.83 17.63 -14.97
C ILE A 185 4.43 18.28 -13.64
N PHE A 186 4.54 17.52 -12.56
CA PHE A 186 4.43 18.04 -11.21
C PHE A 186 5.83 18.36 -10.65
N SER A 187 5.95 19.50 -9.99
CA SER A 187 7.12 19.82 -9.17
C SER A 187 7.19 18.89 -7.95
N GLU A 188 8.37 18.74 -7.36
CA GLU A 188 8.53 17.94 -6.15
C GLU A 188 7.68 18.43 -4.96
N GLU A 189 7.44 19.74 -4.84
CA GLU A 189 6.54 20.26 -3.81
C GLU A 189 5.08 19.82 -4.04
N GLN A 190 4.63 19.82 -5.29
CA GLN A 190 3.30 19.31 -5.64
C GLN A 190 3.19 17.82 -5.36
N TRP A 191 4.21 17.03 -5.72
CA TRP A 191 4.20 15.61 -5.41
C TRP A 191 4.18 15.32 -3.92
N ARG A 192 4.94 16.08 -3.10
CA ARG A 192 4.90 15.95 -1.64
C ARG A 192 3.50 16.23 -1.09
N LEU A 193 2.86 17.31 -1.54
CA LEU A 193 1.50 17.65 -1.13
C LEU A 193 0.50 16.55 -1.54
N ILE A 194 0.61 16.01 -2.76
CA ILE A 194 -0.24 14.94 -3.27
C ILE A 194 -0.06 13.67 -2.44
N GLY A 195 1.18 13.24 -2.20
CA GLY A 195 1.49 12.07 -1.39
C GLY A 195 0.95 12.21 0.03
N GLU A 196 1.22 13.34 0.68
CA GLU A 196 0.72 13.65 2.02
C GLU A 196 -0.82 13.64 2.10
N LEU A 197 -1.49 14.27 1.13
CA LEU A 197 -2.95 14.25 0.99
C LEU A 197 -3.49 12.82 0.86
N CYS A 198 -2.96 12.05 -0.08
CA CYS A 198 -3.43 10.69 -0.37
C CYS A 198 -3.23 9.76 0.81
N CYS A 199 -2.02 9.70 1.34
CA CYS A 199 -1.67 8.80 2.44
C CYS A 199 -2.45 9.16 3.71
N THR A 200 -2.65 10.45 4.00
CA THR A 200 -3.43 10.86 5.16
C THR A 200 -4.90 10.48 5.04
N LEU A 201 -5.53 10.68 3.87
CA LEU A 201 -6.92 10.31 3.67
C LEU A 201 -7.11 8.78 3.71
N TYR A 202 -6.24 8.04 3.01
CA TYR A 202 -6.28 6.58 2.97
C TYR A 202 -6.05 5.96 4.34
N ASP A 203 -4.98 6.33 5.05
CA ASP A 203 -4.64 5.75 6.36
C ASP A 203 -5.70 6.04 7.43
N ALA A 204 -6.43 7.16 7.30
CA ALA A 204 -7.48 7.52 8.25
C ALA A 204 -8.65 6.55 8.16
N VAL A 205 -9.01 6.16 6.93
CA VAL A 205 -10.11 5.24 6.64
C VAL A 205 -9.67 3.79 6.86
N ALA A 206 -8.45 3.45 6.47
CA ALA A 206 -7.85 2.13 6.65
C ALA A 206 -7.39 1.83 8.09
N PHE A 207 -7.52 2.78 9.02
CA PHE A 207 -6.91 2.72 10.35
C PHE A 207 -7.06 1.36 11.06
N HIS A 208 -8.28 0.85 11.17
CA HIS A 208 -8.54 -0.41 11.89
C HIS A 208 -8.00 -1.62 11.15
N LYS A 209 -8.10 -1.62 9.81
CA LYS A 209 -7.48 -2.64 8.96
C LYS A 209 -5.97 -2.66 9.15
N HIS A 210 -5.30 -1.52 8.95
CA HIS A 210 -3.85 -1.40 9.10
C HIS A 210 -3.38 -1.83 10.50
N ARG A 211 -4.18 -1.51 11.53
CA ARG A 211 -3.88 -1.93 12.90
C ARG A 211 -4.03 -3.44 13.08
N ALA A 212 -5.07 -4.06 12.50
CA ALA A 212 -5.24 -5.51 12.51
C ALA A 212 -4.13 -6.24 11.73
N GLU A 213 -3.65 -5.65 10.64
CA GLU A 213 -2.54 -6.16 9.82
C GLU A 213 -1.17 -6.00 10.50
N GLY A 214 -1.06 -5.13 11.51
CA GLY A 214 0.24 -4.73 12.05
C GLY A 214 1.06 -3.91 11.05
N GLU A 215 0.40 -3.12 10.20
CA GLU A 215 1.05 -2.27 9.19
C GLU A 215 2.14 -1.40 9.83
N THR A 216 3.33 -1.37 9.24
CA THR A 216 4.47 -0.59 9.73
C THR A 216 4.39 0.88 9.29
N ASN A 217 3.60 1.14 8.25
CA ASN A 217 3.54 2.40 7.52
C ASN A 217 2.17 3.10 7.61
N SER A 218 1.47 3.02 8.74
CA SER A 218 0.23 3.76 8.94
C SER A 218 0.50 5.12 9.58
N THR A 219 0.10 6.21 8.91
CA THR A 219 0.34 7.59 9.39
C THR A 219 -0.19 7.78 10.81
N PHE A 220 -1.35 7.20 11.12
CA PHE A 220 -2.00 7.31 12.43
C PHE A 220 -1.52 6.29 13.47
N GLY A 221 -0.42 5.58 13.20
CA GLY A 221 0.29 4.83 14.24
C GLY A 221 0.98 5.71 15.28
N TYR A 222 1.18 6.99 14.98
CA TYR A 222 1.93 7.95 15.81
C TYR A 222 1.08 9.09 16.36
N PHE A 223 -0.23 9.08 16.12
CA PHE A 223 -1.13 10.17 16.50
C PHE A 223 -2.33 9.65 17.30
N ASP A 224 -2.92 10.52 18.10
CA ASP A 224 -4.16 10.23 18.80
C ASP A 224 -5.38 10.18 17.85
N ALA A 225 -6.47 9.60 18.34
CA ALA A 225 -7.70 9.41 17.56
C ALA A 225 -8.36 10.72 17.12
N HIS A 226 -8.21 11.81 17.88
CA HIS A 226 -8.77 13.12 17.53
C HIS A 226 -7.98 13.77 16.40
N THR A 227 -6.64 13.66 16.42
CA THR A 227 -5.77 14.12 15.33
C THR A 227 -6.09 13.41 14.02
N ARG A 228 -6.45 12.12 14.05
CA ARG A 228 -6.92 11.38 12.87
C ARG A 228 -8.13 12.03 12.20
N VAL A 229 -9.19 12.29 12.96
CA VAL A 229 -10.43 12.88 12.44
C VAL A 229 -10.19 14.30 11.92
N LYS A 230 -9.45 15.11 12.68
CA LYS A 230 -9.13 16.49 12.30
C LYS A 230 -8.31 16.54 11.01
N SER A 231 -7.31 15.66 10.88
CA SER A 231 -6.47 15.58 9.68
C SER A 231 -7.33 15.18 8.47
N PHE A 232 -8.15 14.13 8.59
CA PHE A 232 -9.05 13.74 7.50
C PHE A 232 -9.96 14.88 7.04
N GLN A 233 -10.55 15.63 7.97
CA GLN A 233 -11.38 16.78 7.63
C GLN A 233 -10.61 17.86 6.87
N LEU A 234 -9.41 18.21 7.33
CA LEU A 234 -8.56 19.21 6.70
C LEU A 234 -8.13 18.79 5.29
N TYR A 235 -7.58 17.58 5.15
CA TYR A 235 -7.10 17.09 3.85
C TYR A 235 -8.25 16.85 2.87
N ARG A 236 -9.46 16.54 3.34
CA ARG A 236 -10.65 16.52 2.48
C ARG A 236 -10.95 17.90 1.92
N MET A 237 -10.77 18.97 2.69
CA MET A 237 -10.91 20.34 2.17
C MET A 237 -9.80 20.67 1.16
N VAL A 238 -8.57 20.23 1.41
CA VAL A 238 -7.45 20.37 0.46
C VAL A 238 -7.74 19.63 -0.85
N LEU A 239 -8.27 18.41 -0.79
CA LEU A 239 -8.72 17.67 -1.97
C LEU A 239 -9.69 18.50 -2.79
N TRP A 240 -10.74 19.07 -2.16
CA TRP A 240 -11.70 19.90 -2.88
C TRP A 240 -11.09 21.19 -3.45
N ALA A 241 -10.13 21.79 -2.74
CA ALA A 241 -9.41 22.97 -3.22
C ALA A 241 -8.53 22.68 -4.45
N ILE A 242 -8.01 21.45 -4.58
CA ILE A 242 -7.27 20.97 -5.76
C ILE A 242 -8.24 20.59 -6.89
N ASP A 243 -9.32 19.90 -6.54
CA ASP A 243 -10.30 19.36 -7.47
C ASP A 243 -11.00 20.46 -8.28
N VAL A 244 -11.54 21.48 -7.62
CA VAL A 244 -12.27 22.58 -8.28
C VAL A 244 -11.52 23.19 -9.48
N PRO A 245 -10.24 23.60 -9.35
CA PRO A 245 -9.49 24.15 -10.48
C PRO A 245 -9.01 23.08 -11.48
N TRP A 246 -8.94 21.80 -11.11
CA TRP A 246 -8.43 20.74 -11.98
C TRP A 246 -9.53 19.99 -12.74
N ALA A 247 -10.79 20.09 -12.30
CA ALA A 247 -11.92 19.36 -12.86
C ALA A 247 -12.14 19.61 -14.36
N THR A 248 -11.80 20.81 -14.86
CA THR A 248 -11.96 21.17 -16.28
C THR A 248 -10.71 20.89 -17.13
N ASN A 249 -9.61 20.43 -16.53
CA ASN A 249 -8.40 20.05 -17.26
C ASN A 249 -8.39 18.52 -17.46
N PRO A 250 -8.55 18.01 -18.69
CA PRO A 250 -8.68 16.56 -18.93
C PRO A 250 -7.51 15.74 -18.38
N ALA A 251 -6.28 16.26 -18.51
CA ALA A 251 -5.07 15.59 -18.04
C ALA A 251 -5.01 15.56 -16.50
N LYS A 252 -5.38 16.64 -15.82
CA LYS A 252 -5.41 16.67 -14.35
C LYS A 252 -6.62 15.96 -13.75
N ARG A 253 -7.70 15.80 -14.53
CA ARG A 253 -8.89 15.08 -14.11
C ARG A 253 -8.62 13.61 -13.82
N CYS A 254 -7.73 12.95 -14.57
CA CYS A 254 -7.34 11.58 -14.24
C CYS A 254 -6.65 11.49 -12.86
N VAL A 255 -5.84 12.48 -12.51
CA VAL A 255 -5.21 12.60 -11.19
C VAL A 255 -6.28 12.82 -10.11
N VAL A 256 -7.22 13.75 -10.32
CA VAL A 256 -8.33 13.99 -9.37
C VAL A 256 -9.15 12.73 -9.12
N ASN A 257 -9.44 11.93 -10.15
CA ASN A 257 -10.15 10.66 -10.00
C ASN A 257 -9.38 9.71 -9.08
N PHE A 258 -8.07 9.58 -9.27
CA PHE A 258 -7.22 8.83 -8.34
C PHE A 258 -7.32 9.39 -6.91
N LEU A 259 -7.10 10.70 -6.71
CA LEU A 259 -7.11 11.32 -5.38
C LEU A 259 -8.43 11.07 -4.63
N ARG A 260 -9.56 11.24 -5.32
CA ARG A 260 -10.92 11.06 -4.75
C ARG A 260 -11.15 9.62 -4.30
N PHE A 261 -10.83 8.63 -5.13
CA PHE A 261 -11.08 7.23 -4.81
C PHE A 261 -10.09 6.69 -3.79
N PHE A 262 -8.81 7.05 -3.92
CA PHE A 262 -7.77 6.61 -3.01
C PHE A 262 -8.04 7.08 -1.57
N GLY A 263 -8.57 8.29 -1.38
CA GLY A 263 -8.86 8.86 -0.06
C GLY A 263 -10.07 8.28 0.70
N GLY A 264 -10.66 7.17 0.26
CA GLY A 264 -11.79 6.57 0.97
C GLY A 264 -12.62 5.56 0.16
N PRO A 265 -13.24 5.97 -0.95
CA PRO A 265 -14.14 5.12 -1.74
C PRO A 265 -13.53 3.79 -2.19
N LEU A 266 -12.21 3.73 -2.42
CA LEU A 266 -11.50 2.48 -2.71
C LEU A 266 -11.78 1.38 -1.68
N HIS A 267 -11.90 1.74 -0.41
CA HIS A 267 -12.20 0.80 0.69
C HIS A 267 -13.63 0.24 0.66
N MET A 268 -14.54 0.87 -0.07
CA MET A 268 -15.90 0.37 -0.27
C MET A 268 -16.02 -0.50 -1.52
N MET A 269 -15.21 -0.18 -2.54
CA MET A 269 -15.34 -0.74 -3.88
C MET A 269 -14.49 -1.99 -4.10
N THR A 270 -13.49 -2.22 -3.25
CA THR A 270 -12.55 -3.33 -3.40
C THR A 270 -12.72 -4.34 -2.27
N ARG A 271 -12.70 -5.62 -2.63
CA ARG A 271 -12.99 -6.74 -1.73
C ARG A 271 -12.02 -6.80 -0.56
N ARG A 272 -10.78 -6.36 -0.77
CA ARG A 272 -9.69 -6.34 0.22
C ARG A 272 -9.98 -5.47 1.45
N TYR A 273 -11.03 -4.65 1.52
CA TYR A 273 -11.26 -3.81 2.72
C TYR A 273 -12.51 -4.18 3.52
N ARG A 274 -13.06 -5.38 3.28
CA ARG A 274 -14.11 -6.01 4.10
C ARG A 274 -15.37 -5.19 4.32
N PHE A 275 -15.62 -4.12 3.55
CA PHE A 275 -16.77 -3.24 3.77
C PHE A 275 -18.10 -4.00 3.80
N VAL A 276 -18.29 -4.97 2.89
CA VAL A 276 -19.49 -5.79 2.81
C VAL A 276 -19.58 -6.78 3.97
N GLU A 277 -18.49 -7.49 4.26
CA GLU A 277 -18.42 -8.49 5.33
C GLU A 277 -18.53 -7.84 6.72
N ASP A 278 -18.11 -6.59 6.83
CA ASP A 278 -18.25 -5.77 8.01
C ASP A 278 -19.65 -5.13 8.08
N GLY A 279 -20.65 -5.65 7.34
CA GLY A 279 -22.04 -5.21 7.40
C GLY A 279 -22.24 -3.80 6.88
N LEU A 280 -21.58 -3.47 5.77
CA LEU A 280 -21.58 -2.16 5.13
C LEU A 280 -21.03 -1.06 6.04
N ARG A 281 -19.97 -1.39 6.79
CA ARG A 281 -19.28 -0.44 7.68
C ARG A 281 -17.82 -0.34 7.30
N ILE A 282 -17.31 0.90 7.29
CA ILE A 282 -15.90 1.17 7.04
C ILE A 282 -15.22 1.36 8.40
N GLY A 283 -14.13 0.63 8.62
CA GLY A 283 -13.31 0.79 9.83
C GLY A 283 -14.01 0.32 11.10
N LYS A 284 -14.64 -0.87 11.08
CA LYS A 284 -15.01 -1.53 12.34
C LYS A 284 -13.75 -1.76 13.18
N PRO A 285 -13.78 -1.51 14.50
CA PRO A 285 -12.70 -1.94 15.38
C PRO A 285 -12.45 -3.43 15.23
N GLU A 286 -11.18 -3.80 15.23
CA GLU A 286 -10.75 -5.18 15.10
C GLU A 286 -11.21 -6.01 16.32
N THR A 287 -12.04 -7.02 16.06
CA THR A 287 -12.35 -8.10 17.00
C THR A 287 -11.25 -9.17 16.92
N GLU A 288 -11.19 -10.08 17.89
CA GLU A 288 -10.25 -11.21 17.85
C GLU A 288 -10.39 -11.99 16.53
N GLN A 289 -11.62 -12.25 16.10
CA GLN A 289 -11.93 -12.88 14.81
C GLN A 289 -11.39 -12.07 13.60
N VAL A 290 -11.51 -10.74 13.61
CA VAL A 290 -10.97 -9.89 12.52
C VAL A 290 -9.45 -10.02 12.45
N VAL A 291 -8.78 -10.04 13.59
CA VAL A 291 -7.32 -10.19 13.68
C VAL A 291 -6.88 -11.59 13.26
N GLU A 292 -7.60 -12.64 13.67
CA GLU A 292 -7.33 -14.01 13.24
C GLU A 292 -7.48 -14.17 11.72
N LEU A 293 -8.57 -13.66 11.14
CA LEU A 293 -8.77 -13.66 9.68
C LEU A 293 -7.66 -12.90 8.95
N THR A 294 -7.26 -11.74 9.49
CA THR A 294 -6.14 -10.96 8.95
C THR A 294 -4.85 -11.76 8.96
N ARG A 295 -4.53 -12.42 10.08
CA ARG A 295 -3.33 -13.26 10.23
C ARG A 295 -3.34 -14.48 9.30
N ALA A 296 -4.52 -15.00 8.98
CA ALA A 296 -4.72 -16.11 8.05
C ALA A 296 -4.67 -15.71 6.55
N ASN A 297 -4.25 -14.49 6.20
CA ASN A 297 -4.28 -13.95 4.83
C ASN A 297 -5.69 -13.94 4.19
N PHE A 298 -6.76 -13.84 4.98
CA PHE A 298 -8.11 -13.74 4.43
C PHE A 298 -8.19 -12.55 3.47
N LYS A 299 -8.59 -12.81 2.21
CA LYS A 299 -8.63 -11.82 1.12
C LYS A 299 -7.29 -11.16 0.79
N LEU A 300 -6.20 -11.94 0.85
CA LEU A 300 -4.85 -11.48 0.51
C LEU A 300 -4.32 -10.35 1.42
N TRP A 301 -4.80 -10.31 2.66
CA TRP A 301 -4.29 -9.35 3.65
C TRP A 301 -2.85 -9.71 4.01
N ASN A 302 -2.04 -8.68 4.28
CA ASN A 302 -0.66 -8.89 4.68
C ASN A 302 -0.62 -9.50 6.08
N ARG A 303 0.37 -10.39 6.30
CA ARG A 303 0.58 -11.15 7.52
C ARG A 303 1.86 -10.69 8.22
N VAL A 304 1.72 -10.05 9.38
CA VAL A 304 2.83 -9.83 10.32
C VAL A 304 2.82 -10.93 11.40
N GLU A 305 2.98 -12.20 11.03
CA GLU A 305 2.88 -13.32 12.00
C GLU A 305 4.17 -13.73 12.73
N GLU A 306 3.94 -14.51 13.80
CA GLU A 306 4.76 -15.17 14.82
C GLU A 306 5.92 -16.08 14.37
N THR A 307 6.33 -16.06 13.10
CA THR A 307 7.37 -17.01 12.68
C THR A 307 8.72 -16.51 13.16
N VAL A 308 9.41 -17.31 13.99
CA VAL A 308 10.76 -17.06 14.50
C VAL A 308 11.62 -16.49 13.38
N ALA A 309 12.03 -15.24 13.53
CA ALA A 309 12.93 -14.58 12.61
C ALA A 309 14.11 -15.52 12.34
N GLN A 310 14.29 -15.95 11.09
CA GLN A 310 15.51 -16.63 10.73
C GLN A 310 16.57 -15.55 10.65
N LEU A 311 17.31 -15.37 11.76
CA LEU A 311 18.52 -14.57 11.86
C LEU A 311 19.53 -15.06 10.81
N LYS A 312 19.36 -14.62 9.56
CA LYS A 312 20.36 -14.71 8.53
C LYS A 312 20.88 -13.30 8.32
N TYR A 313 22.03 -13.06 8.93
CA TYR A 313 22.94 -12.02 8.48
C TYR A 313 23.23 -12.27 7.00
N ASP A 314 22.59 -11.52 6.08
CA ASP A 314 22.53 -11.96 4.68
C ASP A 314 23.56 -11.30 3.75
N GLY A 315 24.25 -10.23 4.15
CA GLY A 315 25.18 -9.52 3.27
C GLY A 315 24.55 -8.89 2.01
N GLN A 316 23.26 -9.11 1.74
CA GLN A 316 22.51 -8.62 0.59
C GLN A 316 22.28 -7.10 0.66
N TYR A 317 22.35 -6.50 1.86
CA TYR A 317 22.25 -5.03 1.96
C TYR A 317 23.33 -4.32 1.13
N ALA A 318 24.55 -4.86 1.09
CA ALA A 318 25.61 -4.31 0.24
C ALA A 318 25.27 -4.44 -1.25
N ASP A 319 24.62 -5.53 -1.66
CA ASP A 319 24.18 -5.74 -3.04
C ASP A 319 23.04 -4.78 -3.41
N PHE A 320 22.11 -4.49 -2.49
CA PHE A 320 21.06 -3.49 -2.69
C PHE A 320 21.64 -2.08 -2.83
N VAL A 321 22.65 -1.74 -2.02
CA VAL A 321 23.38 -0.47 -2.14
C VAL A 321 24.11 -0.38 -3.48
N ALA A 322 24.78 -1.46 -3.91
CA ALA A 322 25.50 -1.49 -5.19
C ALA A 322 24.56 -1.34 -6.41
N GLN A 323 23.27 -1.68 -6.25
CA GLN A 323 22.24 -1.59 -7.29
C GLN A 323 21.24 -0.46 -7.05
N SER A 324 21.55 0.52 -6.19
CA SER A 324 20.62 1.59 -5.81
C SER A 324 20.04 2.34 -7.01
N ASP A 325 20.87 2.64 -8.01
CA ASP A 325 20.49 3.39 -9.21
C ASP A 325 19.47 2.65 -10.09
N LYS A 326 19.26 1.34 -9.86
CA LYS A 326 18.26 0.53 -10.53
C LYS A 326 17.03 0.27 -9.65
N LEU A 327 17.25 0.02 -8.35
CA LEU A 327 16.25 -0.51 -7.44
C LEU A 327 15.54 0.55 -6.60
N MET A 328 16.16 1.72 -6.41
CA MET A 328 15.74 2.69 -5.41
C MET A 328 15.48 4.05 -6.06
N PHE A 329 14.43 4.75 -5.61
CA PHE A 329 14.21 6.13 -6.04
C PHE A 329 15.31 7.07 -5.50
N ASP A 330 15.40 8.24 -6.12
CA ASP A 330 16.48 9.20 -5.85
C ASP A 330 16.53 9.62 -4.37
N GLY A 331 17.71 9.48 -3.76
CA GLY A 331 17.96 9.79 -2.34
C GLY A 331 17.52 8.72 -1.34
N PHE A 332 16.89 7.62 -1.77
CA PHE A 332 16.47 6.56 -0.84
C PHE A 332 17.65 5.80 -0.24
N CYS A 333 18.68 5.48 -1.04
CA CYS A 333 19.88 4.79 -0.53
C CYS A 333 20.59 5.61 0.56
N ASP A 334 20.82 6.89 0.31
CA ASP A 334 21.42 7.83 1.28
C ASP A 334 20.60 7.90 2.57
N LEU A 335 19.26 7.89 2.44
CA LEU A 335 18.34 7.85 3.58
C LEU A 335 18.49 6.56 4.40
N LEU A 336 18.59 5.39 3.77
CA LEU A 336 18.80 4.12 4.48
C LEU A 336 20.17 4.06 5.16
N GLN A 337 21.21 4.57 4.50
CA GLN A 337 22.57 4.60 5.03
C GLN A 337 22.66 5.50 6.27
N ARG A 338 22.12 6.72 6.21
CA ARG A 338 22.13 7.66 7.34
C ARG A 338 21.24 7.20 8.50
N SER A 339 20.06 6.65 8.21
CA SER A 339 19.10 6.25 9.25
C SER A 339 19.58 5.06 10.07
N GLY A 340 20.29 4.11 9.45
CA GLY A 340 20.84 2.96 10.17
C GLY A 340 21.93 3.29 11.18
N SER A 341 22.46 4.52 11.19
CA SER A 341 23.43 5.00 12.18
C SER A 341 22.79 5.73 13.38
N ARG A 342 21.46 5.94 13.35
CA ARG A 342 20.72 6.79 14.29
C ARG A 342 19.61 6.04 15.02
N GLU A 343 19.87 4.80 15.43
CA GLU A 343 18.92 4.07 16.27
C GLU A 343 18.81 4.73 17.64
N CYS A 344 17.62 5.21 17.99
CA CYS A 344 17.33 5.66 19.34
C CYS A 344 17.24 4.44 20.26
N ALA A 345 18.07 4.39 21.30
CA ALA A 345 18.11 3.28 22.26
C ALA A 345 16.81 3.11 23.07
N ASN A 346 15.93 4.11 23.06
CA ASN A 346 14.67 4.12 23.81
C ASN A 346 13.43 3.87 22.94
N CYS A 347 13.56 3.83 21.61
CA CYS A 347 12.48 3.47 20.71
C CYS A 347 12.38 1.94 20.60
N THR A 348 11.16 1.42 20.42
CA THR A 348 10.92 -0.03 20.35
C THR A 348 10.43 -0.42 18.97
N PHE A 349 11.06 -1.42 18.35
CA PHE A 349 10.58 -2.03 17.11
C PHE A 349 9.49 -3.06 17.42
N ILE A 350 8.24 -2.73 17.10
CA ILE A 350 7.09 -3.58 17.48
C ILE A 350 7.07 -4.87 16.66
N VAL A 351 7.35 -4.79 15.36
CA VAL A 351 7.37 -5.95 14.46
C VAL A 351 8.37 -7.04 14.86
N THR A 352 9.46 -6.68 15.54
CA THR A 352 10.47 -7.62 16.05
C THR A 352 10.25 -7.99 17.53
N GLY A 353 9.24 -7.43 18.19
CA GLY A 353 8.97 -7.62 19.62
C GLY A 353 8.26 -8.95 19.93
N THR A 354 8.38 -9.43 21.17
CA THR A 354 7.78 -10.68 21.65
C THR A 354 6.34 -10.55 22.13
N THR A 355 5.84 -9.34 22.35
CA THR A 355 4.46 -9.07 22.79
C THR A 355 3.68 -8.42 21.64
N LYS A 356 2.75 -9.15 21.05
CA LYS A 356 1.88 -8.66 19.98
C LYS A 356 0.47 -8.42 20.51
N ASP A 357 0.20 -7.21 20.98
CA ASP A 357 -1.19 -6.78 21.22
C ASP A 357 -1.95 -6.83 19.89
N ILE A 358 -3.17 -7.36 19.92
CA ILE A 358 -4.06 -7.48 18.77
C ILE A 358 -4.49 -6.11 18.20
N ARG A 359 -4.23 -5.01 18.93
CA ARG A 359 -4.62 -3.64 18.57
C ARG A 359 -3.45 -2.71 18.31
N GLN A 360 -2.35 -3.19 17.73
CA GLN A 360 -1.13 -2.40 17.56
C GLN A 360 -0.57 -2.43 16.13
N PHE A 361 -0.04 -1.29 15.68
CA PHE A 361 0.72 -1.18 14.44
C PHE A 361 2.13 -1.81 14.60
N GLY A 362 2.71 -2.33 13.50
CA GLY A 362 4.00 -3.02 13.53
C GLY A 362 5.22 -2.10 13.43
N GLY A 363 5.03 -0.78 13.30
CA GLY A 363 6.11 0.19 13.13
C GLY A 363 6.99 0.38 14.37
N ILE A 364 7.64 1.54 14.46
CA ILE A 364 8.43 1.90 15.64
C ILE A 364 7.53 2.58 16.67
N GLN A 365 7.58 2.14 17.92
CA GLN A 365 7.05 2.90 19.03
C GLN A 365 8.09 3.93 19.47
N LEU A 366 7.75 5.21 19.32
CA LEU A 366 8.62 6.32 19.71
C LEU A 366 8.74 6.41 21.23
N CYS A 367 9.93 6.75 21.71
CA CYS A 367 10.16 7.03 23.13
C CYS A 367 9.33 8.24 23.60
N PRO A 368 8.95 8.31 24.89
CA PRO A 368 8.31 9.49 25.44
C PRO A 368 9.16 10.74 25.25
N SER A 369 8.52 11.90 25.05
CA SER A 369 9.18 13.19 24.81
C SER A 369 10.15 13.64 25.90
N GLU A 370 10.18 12.99 27.06
CA GLU A 370 11.12 13.25 28.17
C GLU A 370 12.56 12.74 27.88
N TYR A 371 12.76 12.04 26.76
CA TYR A 371 14.05 11.47 26.33
C TYR A 371 14.62 12.08 25.04
N LEU A 372 13.97 13.11 24.49
CA LEU A 372 14.44 13.95 23.37
C LEU A 372 15.06 15.24 23.92
#